data_AF-A0A1B6JNG1-F1
#
_entry.id   AF-A0A1B6JNG1-F1
#
_cell.length_a   1.000
_cell.length_b   1.000
_cell.length_c   1.000
_cell.angle_alpha   90.00
_cell.angle_beta   90.00
_cell.angle_gamma   90.00
#
_symmetry.space_group_name_H-M   'P 1'
#
loop_
_entity.id
_entity.type
_entity.pdbx_description
1 polymer ?
#
loop_
_entity_poly.entity_id
_entity_poly.type
_entity_poly.pdbx_seq_one_letter_code
_entity_poly.pdbx_strand_id
1 'polypeptide(L)'
;MDGYIRRRGYVSNNMRTGIVSLMLLVPITMQEDSYSHEELTENIHIYEGADFEEVTKTTLFVDKSLLIKRIFDNTKHGSGILIQTPSKFGKSTNLNMVKRFFEVNLDDKGSIITSEDTKNYKIFRNNFLNIFKMRQFFARHFGKYPVVFIDYKPLSMVVTVEQMLAVFFREVMSETFSPHKYLLNDPYLWQHNRTVSWIDRDKFERFVNPELN
;
A
#
# COMPACT_ATOMS: atom_id res chain seq x y z
N MET A 1 -1.30 49.73 -68.00
CA MET A 1 -1.98 48.46 -67.70
C MET A 1 -0.93 47.36 -67.72
N ASP A 2 -0.96 46.54 -66.67
CA ASP A 2 -0.27 45.27 -66.38
C ASP A 2 0.95 44.83 -67.21
N GLY A 3 2.06 44.61 -66.51
CA GLY A 3 3.33 44.12 -67.05
C GLY A 3 3.52 42.60 -66.94
N TYR A 4 4.68 42.11 -67.39
CA TYR A 4 5.02 40.68 -67.38
C TYR A 4 6.53 40.40 -67.30
N ILE A 5 6.89 39.24 -66.73
CA ILE A 5 8.19 38.51 -66.80
C ILE A 5 9.35 39.12 -65.96
N ARG A 6 9.61 38.62 -64.74
CA ARG A 6 10.39 37.40 -64.35
C ARG A 6 11.90 37.41 -64.68
N ARG A 7 12.74 37.13 -63.67
CA ARG A 7 14.04 36.46 -63.83
C ARG A 7 14.04 35.07 -63.16
N ARG A 8 14.85 34.16 -63.71
CA ARG A 8 15.14 32.77 -63.26
C ARG A 8 16.06 32.79 -62.01
N GLY A 9 16.31 31.69 -61.30
CA GLY A 9 16.13 30.25 -61.63
C GLY A 9 15.95 29.31 -60.42
N TYR A 10 15.41 28.11 -60.66
CA TYR A 10 16.11 26.80 -60.65
C TYR A 10 16.50 26.30 -59.23
N VAL A 11 15.73 25.38 -58.61
CA VAL A 11 15.83 23.88 -58.71
C VAL A 11 17.01 23.36 -57.85
N SER A 12 16.90 22.43 -56.89
CA SER A 12 15.94 21.34 -56.56
C SER A 12 16.00 21.00 -55.03
N ASN A 13 15.27 20.06 -54.38
CA ASN A 13 14.19 19.15 -54.77
C ASN A 13 13.39 18.60 -53.53
N ASN A 14 12.37 17.77 -53.80
CA ASN A 14 11.85 16.67 -52.96
C ASN A 14 11.35 16.92 -51.53
N MET A 15 10.11 17.39 -51.50
CA MET A 15 9.06 17.11 -50.51
C MET A 15 9.11 15.67 -49.93
N ARG A 16 9.17 15.54 -48.60
CA ARG A 16 8.58 14.41 -47.86
C ARG A 16 7.67 14.95 -46.76
N THR A 17 6.42 14.50 -46.80
CA THR A 17 5.47 14.55 -45.69
C THR A 17 6.11 13.93 -44.43
N GLY A 18 5.84 14.39 -43.21
CA GLY A 18 4.76 15.29 -42.78
C GLY A 18 4.07 14.72 -41.53
N ILE A 19 4.85 14.31 -40.53
CA ILE A 19 4.33 13.94 -39.20
C ILE A 19 4.64 15.08 -38.25
N VAL A 20 3.64 15.89 -37.92
CA VAL A 20 3.72 16.93 -36.89
C VAL A 20 3.67 16.29 -35.51
N SER A 21 4.83 15.87 -35.00
CA SER A 21 4.99 15.64 -33.57
C SER A 21 5.05 17.00 -32.88
N LEU A 22 3.91 17.45 -32.34
CA LEU A 22 3.79 18.71 -31.59
C LEU A 22 4.42 18.54 -30.20
N MET A 23 5.76 18.48 -30.16
CA MET A 23 6.50 18.41 -28.92
C MET A 23 6.51 19.80 -28.27
N LEU A 24 5.61 20.00 -27.30
CA LEU A 24 5.55 21.18 -26.45
C LEU A 24 6.80 21.24 -25.55
N LEU A 25 7.88 21.77 -26.10
CA LEU A 25 9.02 22.28 -25.33
C LEU A 25 8.55 23.55 -24.62
N VAL A 26 8.09 23.40 -23.38
CA VAL A 26 8.04 24.52 -22.44
C VAL A 26 9.48 24.84 -22.06
N PRO A 27 10.01 26.04 -22.40
CA PRO A 27 11.32 26.43 -21.91
C PRO A 27 11.19 26.70 -20.40
N ILE A 28 11.60 25.73 -19.58
CA ILE A 28 11.95 26.01 -18.20
C ILE A 28 13.17 26.90 -18.29
N THR A 29 13.00 28.19 -18.00
CA THR A 29 14.10 29.12 -17.83
C THR A 29 14.96 28.61 -16.69
N MET A 30 16.12 28.04 -17.01
CA MET A 30 17.11 27.67 -16.01
C MET A 30 17.71 28.96 -15.44
N GLN A 31 17.04 29.46 -14.41
CA GLN A 31 17.70 30.26 -13.38
C GLN A 31 18.79 29.35 -12.80
N GLU A 32 20.06 29.72 -12.93
CA GLU A 32 21.17 28.99 -12.29
C GLU A 32 21.21 29.31 -10.79
N ASP A 33 20.15 28.91 -10.09
CA ASP A 33 20.15 28.85 -8.64
C ASP A 33 21.06 27.68 -8.25
N SER A 34 22.27 28.02 -7.77
CA SER A 34 23.28 27.05 -7.36
C SER A 34 22.90 26.41 -6.03
N TYR A 35 21.88 25.54 -6.06
CA TYR A 35 21.55 24.63 -4.97
C TYR A 35 22.79 23.83 -4.60
N SER A 36 23.13 23.84 -3.32
CA SER A 36 24.25 23.06 -2.82
C SER A 36 24.00 21.57 -3.07
N HIS A 37 25.04 20.82 -3.43
CA HIS A 37 24.90 19.36 -3.59
C HIS A 37 24.47 18.69 -2.28
N GLU A 38 24.73 19.32 -1.13
CA GLU A 38 24.32 18.88 0.21
C GLU A 38 22.79 18.96 0.41
N GLU A 39 22.12 20.07 0.06
CA GLU A 39 20.66 20.21 0.16
C GLU A 39 19.88 19.15 -0.65
N LEU A 40 20.41 18.76 -1.82
CA LEU A 40 19.82 17.69 -2.62
C LEU A 40 20.01 16.31 -1.97
N THR A 41 21.09 16.09 -1.22
CA THR A 41 21.34 14.82 -0.51
C THR A 41 20.56 14.68 0.79
N GLU A 42 20.33 15.77 1.55
CA GLU A 42 19.48 15.73 2.75
C GLU A 42 18.04 15.29 2.44
N ASN A 43 17.54 15.63 1.24
CA ASN A 43 16.17 15.31 0.83
C ASN A 43 15.99 13.88 0.25
N ILE A 44 17.07 13.12 0.01
CA ILE A 44 16.99 11.73 -0.46
C ILE A 44 17.06 10.78 0.74
N HIS A 45 16.00 10.78 1.56
CA HIS A 45 15.80 9.73 2.55
C HIS A 45 15.50 8.39 1.85
N ILE A 46 16.51 7.52 1.80
CA ILE A 46 16.34 6.12 1.38
C ILE A 46 15.53 5.39 2.45
N TYR A 47 14.20 5.41 2.28
CA TYR A 47 13.27 4.77 3.20
C TYR A 47 13.24 3.26 2.97
N GLU A 48 13.86 2.47 3.86
CA GLU A 48 13.62 1.02 3.94
C GLU A 48 12.25 0.69 4.58
N GLY A 49 11.56 1.71 5.11
CA GLY A 49 10.33 1.56 5.86
C GLY A 49 9.12 1.08 5.05
N ALA A 50 8.55 -0.03 5.50
CA ALA A 50 7.22 -0.50 5.08
C ALA A 50 6.06 0.31 5.69
N ASP A 51 6.32 1.22 6.63
CA ASP A 51 5.27 1.95 7.33
C ASP A 51 4.70 3.09 6.47
N PHE A 52 3.39 3.03 6.24
CA PHE A 52 2.66 4.02 5.47
C PHE A 52 2.62 5.40 6.15
N GLU A 53 2.53 5.45 7.47
CA GLU A 53 2.48 6.71 8.24
C GLU A 53 3.71 7.56 7.98
N GLU A 54 4.90 6.95 8.11
CA GLU A 54 6.15 7.65 7.90
C GLU A 54 6.35 8.03 6.44
N VAL A 55 5.99 7.14 5.50
CA VAL A 55 6.06 7.46 4.07
C VAL A 55 5.14 8.63 3.71
N THR A 56 3.97 8.80 4.36
CA THR A 56 3.11 9.98 4.12
C THR A 56 3.72 11.32 4.53
N LYS A 57 4.74 11.32 5.41
CA LYS A 57 5.45 12.53 5.86
C LYS A 57 6.57 12.94 4.90
N THR A 58 6.90 12.12 3.90
CA THR A 58 8.01 12.37 2.97
C THR A 58 7.60 13.25 1.79
N THR A 59 8.53 14.05 1.27
CA THR A 59 8.35 14.86 0.05
C THR A 59 8.14 14.02 -1.22
N LEU A 60 8.55 12.75 -1.20
CA LEU A 60 8.39 11.77 -2.29
C LEU A 60 7.07 11.00 -2.23
N PHE A 61 6.16 11.34 -1.30
CA PHE A 61 4.89 10.66 -1.16
C PHE A 61 3.97 10.87 -2.36
N VAL A 62 3.54 9.76 -2.98
CA VAL A 62 2.50 9.75 -4.01
C VAL A 62 1.27 9.04 -3.47
N ASP A 63 0.15 9.77 -3.38
CA ASP A 63 -1.12 9.24 -2.87
C ASP A 63 -1.69 8.13 -3.77
N LYS A 64 -1.46 6.89 -3.34
CA LYS A 64 -1.99 5.66 -3.96
C LYS A 64 -3.24 5.13 -3.25
N SER A 65 -3.86 5.91 -2.36
CA SER A 65 -4.94 5.43 -1.47
C SER A 65 -6.18 4.88 -2.19
N LEU A 66 -6.44 5.26 -3.44
CA LEU A 66 -7.49 4.66 -4.27
C LEU A 66 -7.26 3.15 -4.57
N LEU A 67 -6.06 2.62 -4.34
CA LEU A 67 -5.77 1.19 -4.34
C LEU A 67 -6.66 0.42 -3.33
N ILE A 68 -6.99 1.02 -2.19
CA ILE A 68 -7.89 0.44 -1.17
C ILE A 68 -9.25 0.13 -1.79
N LYS A 69 -9.85 1.11 -2.49
CA LYS A 69 -11.13 0.95 -3.19
C LYS A 69 -11.03 -0.12 -4.26
N ARG A 70 -9.95 -0.12 -5.05
CA ARG A 70 -9.72 -1.11 -6.12
C ARG A 70 -9.59 -2.53 -5.56
N ILE A 71 -8.88 -2.73 -4.45
CA ILE A 71 -8.79 -4.04 -3.79
C ILE A 71 -10.18 -4.49 -3.35
N PHE A 72 -10.90 -3.67 -2.57
CA PHE A 72 -12.24 -3.98 -2.06
C PHE A 72 -13.22 -4.37 -3.17
N ASP A 73 -13.31 -3.56 -4.22
CA ASP A 73 -14.25 -3.78 -5.33
C ASP A 73 -13.98 -5.10 -6.10
N ASN A 74 -12.74 -5.60 -6.06
CA ASN A 74 -12.32 -6.84 -6.74
C ASN A 74 -12.33 -8.07 -5.82
N THR A 75 -12.19 -7.92 -4.49
CA THR A 75 -12.23 -9.03 -3.52
C THR A 75 -13.58 -9.29 -2.86
N LYS A 76 -14.54 -8.35 -2.95
CA LYS A 76 -15.88 -8.41 -2.31
C LYS A 76 -16.68 -9.70 -2.50
N HIS A 77 -16.35 -10.51 -3.51
CA HIS A 77 -17.02 -11.77 -3.85
C HIS A 77 -16.17 -13.02 -3.53
N GLY A 78 -15.16 -12.90 -2.67
CA GLY A 78 -14.31 -14.02 -2.23
C GLY A 78 -13.06 -14.27 -3.09
N SER A 79 -12.85 -13.50 -4.15
CA SER A 79 -11.64 -13.57 -4.98
C SER A 79 -10.40 -13.06 -4.24
N GLY A 80 -9.28 -13.76 -4.35
CA GLY A 80 -7.96 -13.25 -3.96
C GLY A 80 -7.36 -12.29 -5.00
N ILE A 81 -6.39 -11.48 -4.60
CA ILE A 81 -5.59 -10.63 -5.51
C ILE A 81 -4.10 -10.95 -5.33
N LEU A 82 -3.42 -11.22 -6.44
CA LEU A 82 -1.96 -11.34 -6.50
C LEU A 82 -1.34 -10.08 -7.11
N ILE A 83 -0.50 -9.37 -6.35
CA ILE A 83 0.16 -8.13 -6.81
C ILE A 83 1.57 -8.42 -7.32
N GLN A 84 1.66 -8.84 -8.59
CA GLN A 84 2.92 -8.95 -9.32
C GLN A 84 3.42 -7.56 -9.73
N THR A 85 4.52 -7.11 -9.12
CA THR A 85 5.23 -5.86 -9.45
C THR A 85 6.73 -6.04 -9.17
N PRO A 86 7.62 -5.21 -9.75
CA PRO A 86 9.06 -5.27 -9.47
C PRO A 86 9.40 -5.03 -7.99
N SER A 87 10.65 -5.33 -7.62
CA SER A 87 11.20 -4.94 -6.32
C SER A 87 11.16 -3.42 -6.13
N LYS A 88 11.12 -2.95 -4.87
CA LYS A 88 11.07 -1.53 -4.47
C LYS A 88 9.86 -0.71 -4.97
N PHE A 89 8.83 -1.32 -5.60
CA PHE A 89 7.61 -0.62 -6.05
C PHE A 89 6.66 -0.13 -4.90
N GLY A 90 7.14 -0.10 -3.64
CA GLY A 90 6.32 0.27 -2.49
C GLY A 90 5.26 -0.77 -2.10
N LYS A 91 5.45 -2.05 -2.42
CA LYS A 91 4.50 -3.15 -2.08
C LYS A 91 4.15 -3.14 -0.59
N SER A 92 5.16 -3.16 0.27
CA SER A 92 5.01 -3.25 1.73
C SER A 92 4.24 -2.04 2.27
N THR A 93 4.61 -0.84 1.83
CA THR A 93 3.90 0.42 2.15
C THR A 93 2.46 0.43 1.69
N ASN A 94 2.17 -0.05 0.48
CA ASN A 94 0.81 -0.16 -0.05
C ASN A 94 -0.04 -1.19 0.73
N LEU A 95 0.55 -2.31 1.17
CA LEU A 95 -0.15 -3.29 1.99
C LEU A 95 -0.35 -2.79 3.43
N ASN A 96 0.63 -2.07 4.01
CA ASN A 96 0.51 -1.41 5.30
C ASN A 96 -0.59 -0.32 5.29
N MET A 97 -0.68 0.47 4.21
CA MET A 97 -1.78 1.40 3.97
C MET A 97 -3.15 0.70 3.95
N VAL A 98 -3.25 -0.42 3.24
CA VAL A 98 -4.49 -1.21 3.14
C VAL A 98 -4.86 -1.82 4.51
N LYS A 99 -3.88 -2.33 5.26
CA LYS A 99 -4.05 -2.80 6.65
C LYS A 99 -4.62 -1.67 7.52
N ARG A 100 -3.90 -0.55 7.64
CA ARG A 100 -4.29 0.63 8.44
C ARG A 100 -5.64 1.23 8.08
N PHE A 101 -6.13 1.03 6.85
CA PHE A 101 -7.46 1.47 6.44
C PHE A 101 -8.57 0.56 6.97
N PHE A 102 -8.45 -0.76 6.79
CA PHE A 102 -9.54 -1.70 7.10
C PHE A 102 -9.52 -2.18 8.56
N GLU A 103 -8.34 -2.26 9.18
CA GLU A 103 -8.10 -2.84 10.50
C GLU A 103 -8.86 -2.11 11.61
N VAL A 104 -9.65 -2.86 12.40
CA VAL A 104 -10.27 -2.34 13.63
C VAL A 104 -9.22 -1.74 14.56
N ASN A 105 -9.53 -0.58 15.13
CA ASN A 105 -8.66 0.06 16.10
C ASN A 105 -8.99 -0.49 17.49
N LEU A 106 -7.98 -0.71 18.32
CA LEU A 106 -8.13 -1.19 19.70
C LEU A 106 -7.69 -0.11 20.69
N ASP A 107 -8.25 -0.14 21.91
CA ASP A 107 -7.71 0.59 23.06
C ASP A 107 -6.55 -0.17 23.73
N ASP A 108 -5.94 0.43 24.76
CA ASP A 108 -4.85 -0.16 25.54
C ASP A 108 -5.23 -1.47 26.27
N LYS A 109 -6.54 -1.80 26.32
CA LYS A 109 -7.08 -3.03 26.92
C LYS A 109 -7.47 -4.07 25.86
N GLY A 110 -7.23 -3.79 24.57
CA GLY A 110 -7.59 -4.67 23.46
C GLY A 110 -9.06 -4.63 23.03
N SER A 111 -9.84 -3.65 23.49
CA SER A 111 -11.25 -3.48 23.14
C SER A 111 -11.39 -2.68 21.84
N ILE A 112 -12.32 -3.07 20.96
CA ILE A 112 -12.55 -2.39 19.68
C ILE A 112 -13.12 -0.98 19.90
N ILE A 113 -12.45 0.03 19.34
CA ILE A 113 -12.87 1.43 19.37
C ILE A 113 -13.19 1.98 17.98
N THR A 114 -14.27 2.75 17.89
CA THR A 114 -14.69 3.45 16.66
C THR A 114 -14.69 4.95 16.88
N SER A 115 -13.51 5.57 16.85
CA SER A 115 -13.34 7.02 16.97
C SER A 115 -12.54 7.60 15.80
N GLU A 116 -12.91 8.83 15.40
CA GLU A 116 -12.16 9.66 14.47
C GLU A 116 -10.81 10.14 15.07
N ASP A 117 -10.59 9.96 16.37
CA ASP A 117 -9.33 10.33 17.02
C ASP A 117 -8.21 9.28 16.96
N THR A 118 -8.47 8.12 16.35
CA THR A 118 -7.47 7.05 16.21
C THR A 118 -6.26 7.49 15.37
N LYS A 119 -5.08 6.94 15.67
CA LYS A 119 -3.84 7.23 14.92
C LYS A 119 -4.02 6.99 13.43
N ASN A 120 -4.65 5.86 13.07
CA ASN A 120 -4.94 5.52 11.68
C ASN A 120 -5.86 6.56 11.02
N TYR A 121 -6.97 6.98 11.63
CA TYR A 121 -7.88 7.97 11.02
C TYR A 121 -7.16 9.29 10.75
N LYS A 122 -6.34 9.75 11.70
CA LYS A 122 -5.52 10.96 11.58
C LYS A 122 -4.56 10.91 10.38
N ILE A 123 -3.98 9.76 10.04
CA ILE A 123 -3.14 9.60 8.83
C ILE A 123 -3.95 9.91 7.55
N PHE A 124 -5.14 9.32 7.39
CA PHE A 124 -5.94 9.51 6.18
C PHE A 124 -6.55 10.92 6.09
N ARG A 125 -6.97 11.49 7.23
CA ARG A 125 -7.54 12.84 7.32
C ARG A 125 -6.51 13.94 7.11
N ASN A 126 -5.40 13.90 7.85
CA ASN A 126 -4.45 15.02 7.89
C ASN A 126 -3.66 15.15 6.58
N ASN A 127 -3.33 14.02 5.94
CA ASN A 127 -2.75 14.00 4.59
C ASN A 127 -3.78 14.22 3.47
N PHE A 128 -5.06 14.43 3.82
CA PHE A 128 -6.17 14.73 2.92
C PHE A 128 -6.28 13.76 1.72
N LEU A 129 -6.09 12.47 1.99
CA LEU A 129 -5.93 11.44 0.96
C LEU A 129 -7.19 11.25 0.10
N ASN A 130 -6.99 10.82 -1.15
CA ASN A 130 -8.08 10.63 -2.11
C ASN A 130 -9.14 9.62 -1.63
N ILE A 131 -8.76 8.58 -0.88
CA ILE A 131 -9.73 7.67 -0.25
C ILE A 131 -10.58 8.35 0.85
N PHE A 132 -10.02 9.33 1.58
CA PHE A 132 -10.73 10.09 2.62
C PHE A 132 -11.79 11.03 2.03
N LYS A 133 -11.52 11.57 0.83
CA LYS A 133 -12.50 12.36 0.05
C LYS A 133 -13.73 11.52 -0.35
N MET A 134 -13.59 10.19 -0.47
CA MET A 134 -14.70 9.26 -0.76
C MET A 134 -15.56 8.98 0.49
N ARG A 135 -16.14 10.02 1.11
CA ARG A 135 -16.78 9.99 2.44
C ARG A 135 -17.70 8.79 2.71
N GLN A 136 -18.57 8.43 1.76
CA GLN A 136 -19.48 7.28 1.92
C GLN A 136 -18.75 5.93 2.02
N PHE A 137 -17.69 5.74 1.21
CA PHE A 137 -16.88 4.53 1.26
C PHE A 137 -16.01 4.51 2.51
N PHE A 138 -15.39 5.66 2.84
CA PHE A 138 -14.56 5.81 4.03
C PHE A 138 -15.35 5.48 5.31
N ALA A 139 -16.48 6.15 5.55
CA ALA A 139 -17.30 5.94 6.74
C ALA A 139 -17.86 4.50 6.87
N ARG A 140 -18.10 3.82 5.74
CA ARG A 140 -18.62 2.45 5.71
C ARG A 140 -17.56 1.38 6.00
N HIS A 141 -16.31 1.61 5.61
CA HIS A 141 -15.29 0.55 5.57
C HIS A 141 -14.04 0.83 6.42
N PHE A 142 -13.79 2.08 6.83
CA PHE A 142 -12.62 2.44 7.61
C PHE A 142 -12.69 1.85 9.04
N GLY A 143 -11.67 1.07 9.40
CA GLY A 143 -11.53 0.47 10.73
C GLY A 143 -12.66 -0.46 11.14
N LYS A 144 -13.22 -1.24 10.19
CA LYS A 144 -14.38 -2.12 10.39
C LYS A 144 -14.10 -3.62 10.29
N TYR A 145 -12.85 -4.03 9.99
CA TYR A 145 -12.53 -5.41 9.69
C TYR A 145 -11.38 -5.95 10.56
N PRO A 146 -11.43 -7.23 11.01
CA PRO A 146 -10.24 -7.91 11.46
C PRO A 146 -9.30 -8.11 10.25
N VAL A 147 -8.09 -7.55 10.29
CA VAL A 147 -7.11 -7.66 9.20
C VAL A 147 -5.89 -8.43 9.66
N VAL A 148 -5.91 -9.74 9.41
CA VAL A 148 -4.76 -10.62 9.65
C VAL A 148 -3.67 -10.30 8.63
N PHE A 149 -2.54 -9.76 9.09
CA PHE A 149 -1.40 -9.40 8.25
C PHE A 149 -0.19 -10.28 8.59
N ILE A 150 0.11 -11.25 7.73
CA ILE A 150 1.23 -12.18 7.92
C ILE A 150 2.45 -11.64 7.17
N ASP A 151 3.56 -11.39 7.87
CA ASP A 151 4.87 -11.17 7.24
C ASP A 151 5.67 -12.49 7.22
N TYR A 152 5.96 -12.99 6.02
CA TYR A 152 6.75 -14.20 5.82
C TYR A 152 8.26 -13.96 5.75
N LYS A 153 8.75 -12.71 5.87
CA LYS A 153 10.19 -12.41 5.88
C LYS A 153 11.00 -13.25 6.89
N PRO A 154 10.54 -13.52 8.13
CA PRO A 154 11.29 -14.36 9.07
C PRO A 154 11.59 -15.76 8.52
N LEU A 155 10.72 -16.29 7.64
CA LEU A 155 10.92 -17.61 7.02
C LEU A 155 12.06 -17.64 5.99
N SER A 156 12.58 -16.49 5.56
CA SER A 156 13.65 -16.41 4.54
C SER A 156 15.02 -16.90 5.04
N MET A 157 15.20 -17.07 6.35
CA MET A 157 16.45 -17.51 6.97
C MET A 157 16.45 -19.00 7.34
N VAL A 158 15.38 -19.73 7.01
CA VAL A 158 15.17 -21.11 7.48
C VAL A 158 15.76 -22.15 6.53
N VAL A 159 16.42 -23.17 7.09
CA VAL A 159 17.16 -24.18 6.33
C VAL A 159 16.40 -25.50 6.20
N THR A 160 15.58 -25.89 7.19
CA THR A 160 14.81 -27.16 7.15
C THR A 160 13.30 -26.96 7.35
N VAL A 161 12.51 -27.92 6.87
CA VAL A 161 11.05 -27.90 6.99
C VAL A 161 10.61 -28.02 8.46
N GLU A 162 11.34 -28.79 9.26
CA GLU A 162 11.09 -28.98 10.69
C GLU A 162 11.31 -27.66 11.45
N GLN A 163 12.40 -26.94 11.18
CA GLN A 163 12.64 -25.62 11.75
C GLN A 163 11.54 -24.63 11.35
N MET A 164 11.13 -24.65 10.08
CA MET A 164 10.08 -23.78 9.55
C MET A 164 8.75 -24.01 10.27
N LEU A 165 8.32 -25.27 10.39
CA LEU A 165 7.03 -25.63 11.00
C LEU A 165 7.01 -25.48 12.52
N ALA A 166 8.08 -25.90 13.22
CA ALA A 166 8.07 -26.00 14.68
C ALA A 166 8.39 -24.68 15.40
N VAL A 167 9.27 -23.85 14.82
CA VAL A 167 9.77 -22.61 15.46
C VAL A 167 9.19 -21.40 14.73
N PHE A 168 9.65 -21.15 13.50
CA PHE A 168 9.39 -19.88 12.82
C PHE A 168 7.92 -19.68 12.45
N PHE A 169 7.19 -20.71 12.01
CA PHE A 169 5.76 -20.57 11.71
C PHE A 169 4.94 -20.31 12.98
N ARG A 170 5.33 -20.89 14.13
CA ARG A 170 4.69 -20.60 15.42
C ARG A 170 4.92 -19.16 15.84
N GLU A 171 6.15 -18.66 15.73
CA GLU A 171 6.51 -17.27 16.02
C GLU A 171 5.75 -16.29 15.12
N VAL A 172 5.78 -16.49 13.80
CA VAL A 172 5.06 -15.66 12.82
C VAL A 172 3.55 -15.63 13.11
N MET A 173 2.94 -16.77 13.44
CA MET A 173 1.51 -16.83 13.78
C MET A 173 1.18 -16.21 15.14
N SER A 174 2.05 -16.37 16.14
CA SER A 174 1.96 -15.72 17.45
C SER A 174 2.01 -14.20 17.32
N GLU A 175 3.01 -13.66 16.62
CA GLU A 175 3.14 -12.22 16.38
C GLU A 175 1.95 -11.68 15.56
N THR A 176 1.59 -12.35 14.47
CA THR A 176 0.43 -11.98 13.63
C THR A 176 -0.86 -11.94 14.42
N PHE A 177 -1.09 -12.89 15.32
CA PHE A 177 -2.35 -13.01 16.06
C PHE A 177 -2.38 -12.23 17.38
N SER A 178 -1.24 -11.76 17.90
CA SER A 178 -1.18 -10.99 19.15
C SER A 178 -2.13 -9.77 19.19
N PRO A 179 -2.27 -8.96 18.12
CA PRO A 179 -3.27 -7.86 18.05
C PRO A 179 -4.71 -8.34 17.88
N HIS A 180 -4.96 -9.63 17.75
CA HIS A 180 -6.26 -10.22 17.42
C HIS A 180 -6.83 -11.13 18.51
N LYS A 181 -6.26 -11.09 19.73
CA LYS A 181 -6.74 -11.87 20.90
C LYS A 181 -8.23 -11.72 21.17
N TYR A 182 -8.87 -10.60 20.83
CA TYR A 182 -10.33 -10.42 20.93
C TYR A 182 -11.14 -11.45 20.12
N LEU A 183 -10.58 -11.99 19.02
CA LEU A 183 -11.21 -13.04 18.21
C LEU A 183 -11.29 -14.40 18.92
N LEU A 184 -10.48 -14.65 19.96
CA LEU A 184 -10.58 -15.87 20.78
C LEU A 184 -11.91 -15.94 21.56
N ASN A 185 -12.59 -14.80 21.68
CA ASN A 185 -13.87 -14.65 22.37
C ASN A 185 -15.04 -14.44 21.40
N ASP A 186 -14.82 -14.50 20.07
CA ASP A 186 -15.90 -14.42 19.07
C ASP A 186 -16.60 -15.79 18.97
N PRO A 187 -17.87 -15.92 19.42
CA PRO A 187 -18.55 -17.20 19.43
C PRO A 187 -18.91 -17.72 18.02
N TYR A 188 -18.87 -16.88 16.98
CA TYR A 188 -19.16 -17.27 15.59
C TYR A 188 -17.92 -17.71 14.82
N LEU A 189 -16.72 -17.36 15.30
CA LEU A 189 -15.47 -17.81 14.69
C LEU A 189 -15.23 -19.31 14.92
N TRP A 190 -15.52 -19.79 16.14
CA TRP A 190 -15.19 -21.14 16.61
C TRP A 190 -16.32 -22.17 16.48
N GLN A 191 -17.46 -21.81 15.89
CA GLN A 191 -18.55 -22.76 15.62
C GLN A 191 -18.14 -23.80 14.57
N HIS A 192 -18.33 -25.08 14.88
CA HIS A 192 -17.96 -26.26 14.07
C HIS A 192 -18.67 -26.41 12.71
N ASN A 193 -19.38 -25.38 12.22
CA ASN A 193 -20.12 -25.39 10.95
C ASN A 193 -19.32 -24.80 9.76
N ARG A 194 -18.02 -24.53 9.94
CA ARG A 194 -17.08 -24.26 8.84
C ARG A 194 -16.33 -25.55 8.51
N THR A 195 -15.85 -25.68 7.27
CA THR A 195 -15.37 -26.89 6.57
C THR A 195 -14.20 -27.67 7.21
N VAL A 196 -13.82 -27.36 8.45
CA VAL A 196 -12.54 -27.71 9.07
C VAL A 196 -12.77 -28.13 10.52
N SER A 197 -13.39 -29.30 10.72
CA SER A 197 -13.86 -29.79 12.04
C SER A 197 -12.78 -29.97 13.11
N TRP A 198 -11.50 -29.96 12.72
CA TRP A 198 -10.36 -30.12 13.62
C TRP A 198 -9.80 -28.81 14.19
N ILE A 199 -10.29 -27.64 13.73
CA ILE A 199 -9.91 -26.35 14.32
C ILE A 199 -10.70 -26.16 15.62
N ASP A 200 -9.96 -26.12 16.72
CA ASP A 200 -10.44 -25.96 18.08
C ASP A 200 -9.84 -24.68 18.68
N ARG A 201 -10.67 -23.93 19.42
CA ARG A 201 -10.33 -22.61 19.98
C ARG A 201 -9.17 -22.69 20.97
N ASP A 202 -9.18 -23.69 21.85
CA ASP A 202 -8.16 -23.84 22.89
C ASP A 202 -6.86 -24.42 22.31
N LYS A 203 -6.93 -25.33 21.33
CA LYS A 203 -5.75 -25.79 20.59
C LYS A 203 -5.09 -24.65 19.81
N PHE A 204 -5.88 -23.78 19.18
CA PHE A 204 -5.33 -22.61 18.49
C PHE A 204 -4.70 -21.63 19.47
N GLU A 205 -5.36 -21.32 20.60
CA GLU A 205 -4.83 -20.43 21.64
C GLU A 205 -3.48 -20.94 22.19
N ARG A 206 -3.36 -22.24 22.49
CA ARG A 206 -2.10 -22.89 22.87
C ARG A 206 -1.04 -22.86 21.77
N PHE A 207 -1.44 -22.97 20.51
CA PHE A 207 -0.51 -22.87 19.39
C PHE A 207 0.09 -21.46 19.30
N VAL A 208 -0.74 -20.41 19.34
CA VAL A 208 -0.28 -19.01 19.21
C VAL A 208 0.21 -18.36 20.51
N ASN A 209 0.03 -18.98 21.67
CA ASN A 209 0.55 -18.49 22.94
C ASN A 209 1.67 -19.41 23.51
N PRO A 210 2.95 -18.99 23.48
CA PRO A 210 4.06 -19.69 24.11
C PRO A 210 3.86 -20.07 25.57
N GLU A 211 3.16 -19.23 26.34
CA GLU A 211 3.06 -19.33 27.81
C GLU A 211 2.00 -20.34 28.30
N LEU A 212 1.23 -20.95 27.40
CA LEU A 212 0.14 -21.89 27.71
C LEU A 212 0.47 -23.37 27.43
N ASN A 213 1.75 -23.69 27.18
CA ASN A 213 2.25 -25.04 26.90
C ASN A 213 3.30 -25.48 27.93
#